data_AF-A0A7W9JAZ2-F1
#
_entry.id   AF-A0A7W9JAZ2-F1
#
_cell.length_a   1.000
_cell.length_b   1.000
_cell.length_c   1.000
_cell.angle_alpha   90.00
_cell.angle_beta   90.00
_cell.angle_gamma   90.00
#
_symmetry.space_group_name_H-M   'P 1'
#
loop_
_entity.id
_entity.type
_entity.pdbx_description
1 polymer ?
#
loop_
_entity_poly.entity_id
_entity_poly.type
_entity_poly.pdbx_seq_one_letter_code
_entity_poly.pdbx_strand_id
1 'polypeptide(L)'
;MTAVIIIVVALVVILAIALIVSYNRFVKQRNLIQESWRQIDVELHRRYDLIPNLVETVRAYAAHERHVFEEVARLRTQAVGAEGATPEQRAAAEGQLSGALRQMMISVEAYPQLQSNQNFLGLQRELTDTEDRIAAGRRFYNANVGDYNTRIEAFPSNLIAGSFKFEKAGYFEVKDESVRSVPQVSFGTIGSVAGEQAPPQMPQGQQNSGQIHPQMPGDQQGGYQQLPPQNQTQGQQYPSQPPAGGPPAGAPGPQDGQPPFTGS
;
A
#
# COMPACT_ATOMS: atom_id res chain seq x y z
N MET A 1 1.75 -25.91 -48.30
CA MET A 1 0.77 -24.80 -48.32
C MET A 1 -0.22 -24.91 -47.16
N THR A 2 -0.91 -26.05 -47.00
CA THR A 2 -1.85 -26.30 -45.90
C THR A 2 -1.24 -26.14 -44.50
N ALA A 3 -0.05 -26.70 -44.25
CA ALA A 3 0.65 -26.57 -42.97
C ALA A 3 0.98 -25.09 -42.62
N VAL A 4 1.40 -24.30 -43.60
CA VAL A 4 1.69 -22.85 -43.41
C VAL A 4 0.41 -22.10 -43.05
N ILE A 5 -0.71 -22.40 -43.73
CA ILE A 5 -2.01 -21.80 -43.42
C ILE A 5 -2.44 -22.14 -41.99
N ILE A 6 -2.30 -23.39 -41.56
CA ILE A 6 -2.63 -23.82 -40.19
C ILE A 6 -1.78 -23.08 -39.16
N ILE A 7 -0.47 -22.93 -39.39
CA ILE A 7 0.43 -22.18 -38.49
C ILE A 7 0.02 -20.71 -38.40
N VAL A 8 -0.28 -20.07 -39.54
CA VAL A 8 -0.73 -18.66 -39.55
C VAL A 8 -2.05 -18.50 -38.81
N VAL A 9 -3.03 -19.37 -39.05
CA VAL A 9 -4.32 -19.33 -38.35
C VAL A 9 -4.13 -19.54 -36.85
N ALA A 10 -3.31 -20.51 -36.44
CA ALA A 10 -3.02 -20.76 -35.03
C ALA A 10 -2.38 -19.52 -34.35
N LEU A 11 -1.42 -18.87 -35.00
CA LEU A 11 -0.81 -17.63 -34.50
C LEU A 11 -1.82 -16.49 -34.36
N VAL A 12 -2.70 -16.32 -35.34
CA VAL A 12 -3.78 -15.31 -35.28
C VAL A 12 -4.73 -15.58 -34.12
N VAL A 13 -5.12 -16.84 -33.90
CA VAL A 13 -5.98 -17.23 -32.77
C VAL A 13 -5.30 -16.94 -31.43
N ILE A 14 -4.02 -17.27 -31.28
CA ILE A 14 -3.25 -16.98 -30.07
C ILE A 14 -3.19 -15.46 -29.80
N LEU A 15 -2.94 -14.66 -30.85
CA LEU A 15 -2.89 -13.20 -30.74
C LEU A 15 -4.25 -12.61 -30.35
N ALA A 16 -5.34 -13.12 -30.93
CA ALA A 16 -6.69 -12.70 -30.60
C ALA A 16 -7.04 -13.00 -29.12
N ILE A 17 -6.70 -14.20 -28.64
CA ILE A 17 -6.90 -14.58 -27.23
C ILE A 17 -6.08 -13.67 -26.31
N ALA A 18 -4.81 -13.42 -26.63
CA ALA A 18 -3.94 -12.53 -25.84
C ALA A 18 -4.53 -11.10 -25.75
N LEU A 19 -5.07 -10.59 -26.86
CA LEU A 19 -5.73 -9.29 -26.91
C LEU A 19 -6.94 -9.25 -25.98
N ILE A 20 -7.85 -10.22 -26.09
CA ILE A 20 -9.08 -10.29 -25.27
C ILE A 20 -8.74 -10.37 -23.79
N VAL A 21 -7.79 -11.24 -23.41
CA VAL A 21 -7.36 -11.40 -22.02
C VAL A 21 -6.73 -10.12 -21.47
N SER A 22 -5.84 -9.48 -22.24
CA SER A 22 -5.18 -8.25 -21.80
C SER A 22 -6.17 -7.09 -21.67
N TYR A 23 -7.08 -6.93 -22.63
CA TYR A 23 -8.11 -5.89 -22.58
C TYR A 23 -8.99 -6.04 -21.34
N ASN A 24 -9.51 -7.24 -21.08
CA ASN A 24 -10.33 -7.51 -19.90
C ASN A 24 -9.58 -7.29 -18.59
N ARG A 25 -8.26 -7.57 -18.56
CA ARG A 25 -7.41 -7.27 -17.40
C ARG A 25 -7.29 -5.76 -17.15
N PHE A 26 -7.10 -4.95 -18.18
CA PHE A 26 -7.07 -3.49 -18.04
C PHE A 26 -8.41 -2.94 -17.54
N VAL A 27 -9.53 -3.40 -18.09
CA VAL A 27 -10.87 -3.00 -17.62
C VAL A 27 -11.05 -3.37 -16.15
N LYS A 28 -10.68 -4.58 -15.74
CA LYS A 28 -10.75 -5.01 -14.35
C LYS A 28 -9.90 -4.13 -13.43
N GLN A 29 -8.66 -3.80 -13.82
CA GLN A 29 -7.79 -2.93 -13.03
C GLN A 29 -8.34 -1.50 -12.91
N ARG A 30 -8.89 -0.93 -13.98
CA ARG A 30 -9.52 0.39 -13.95
C ARG A 30 -10.70 0.43 -12.97
N ASN A 31 -11.56 -0.60 -13.01
CA ASN A 31 -12.67 -0.71 -12.07
C ASN A 31 -12.19 -0.88 -10.63
N LEU A 32 -11.09 -1.63 -10.40
CA LEU A 32 -10.50 -1.78 -9.07
C LEU A 32 -9.92 -0.47 -8.52
N ILE A 33 -9.27 0.33 -9.37
CA ILE A 33 -8.80 1.67 -9.01
C ILE A 33 -9.98 2.56 -8.61
N GLN A 34 -11.03 2.60 -9.43
CA GLN A 34 -12.25 3.38 -9.13
C GLN A 34 -12.94 2.92 -7.85
N GLU A 35 -12.99 1.61 -7.60
CA GLU A 35 -13.52 1.03 -6.37
C GLU A 35 -12.72 1.49 -5.15
N SER A 36 -11.40 1.33 -5.19
CA SER A 36 -10.53 1.77 -4.09
C SER A 36 -10.59 3.28 -3.86
N TRP A 37 -10.77 4.08 -4.91
CA TRP A 37 -10.99 5.52 -4.80
C TRP A 37 -12.29 5.85 -4.08
N ARG A 38 -13.39 5.17 -4.44
CA ARG A 38 -14.70 5.40 -3.81
C ARG A 38 -14.68 5.09 -2.31
N GLN A 39 -13.94 4.06 -1.91
CA GLN A 39 -13.78 3.71 -0.49
C GLN A 39 -13.04 4.80 0.27
N ILE A 40 -11.98 5.38 -0.30
CA ILE A 40 -11.28 6.53 0.28
C ILE A 40 -12.25 7.72 0.37
N ASP A 41 -12.98 8.01 -0.70
CA ASP A 41 -13.88 9.17 -0.80
C ASP A 41 -14.97 9.15 0.29
N VAL A 42 -15.55 7.99 0.59
CA VAL A 42 -16.52 7.84 1.69
C VAL A 42 -15.92 8.22 3.04
N GLU A 43 -14.70 7.75 3.34
CA GLU A 43 -14.04 8.06 4.61
C GLU A 43 -13.61 9.54 4.68
N LEU A 44 -13.23 10.15 3.56
CA LEU A 44 -12.96 11.59 3.49
C LEU A 44 -14.21 12.42 3.84
N HIS A 45 -15.37 12.07 3.27
CA HIS A 45 -16.64 12.73 3.61
C HIS A 45 -16.99 12.54 5.09
N ARG A 46 -16.85 11.32 5.61
CA ARG A 46 -17.07 11.04 7.04
C ARG A 46 -16.20 11.95 7.92
N ARG A 47 -14.93 12.12 7.57
CA ARG A 47 -14.03 13.04 8.28
C ARG A 47 -14.56 14.47 8.27
N TYR A 48 -15.05 14.95 7.12
CA TYR A 48 -15.62 16.28 7.01
C TYR A 48 -16.87 16.48 7.86
N ASP A 49 -17.68 15.45 8.01
CA ASP A 49 -18.90 15.52 8.81
C ASP A 49 -18.61 15.51 10.33
N LEU A 50 -17.53 14.86 10.74
CA LEU A 50 -17.10 14.81 12.15
C LEU A 50 -16.45 16.11 12.64
N ILE A 51 -15.74 16.82 11.75
CA ILE A 51 -14.93 17.99 12.14
C ILE A 51 -15.75 19.11 12.82
N PRO A 52 -16.91 19.55 12.31
CA PRO A 52 -17.68 20.61 12.95
C PRO A 52 -18.09 20.30 14.39
N ASN A 53 -18.55 19.07 14.64
CA ASN A 53 -18.94 18.60 15.97
C ASN A 53 -17.74 18.54 16.93
N LEU A 54 -16.60 18.10 16.41
CA LEU A 54 -15.35 18.07 17.17
C LEU A 54 -14.88 19.48 17.53
N VAL A 55 -14.87 20.40 16.57
CA VAL A 55 -14.49 21.80 16.77
C VAL A 55 -15.40 22.48 17.80
N GLU A 56 -16.70 22.27 17.72
CA GLU A 56 -17.65 22.86 18.68
C GLU A 56 -17.44 22.31 20.10
N THR A 57 -17.22 20.99 20.21
CA THR A 57 -16.95 20.35 21.50
C THR A 57 -15.66 20.90 22.13
N VAL A 58 -14.58 21.06 21.36
CA VAL A 58 -13.32 21.58 21.88
C VAL A 58 -13.43 23.08 22.21
N ARG A 59 -14.13 23.86 21.38
CA ARG A 59 -14.36 25.30 21.59
C ARG A 59 -15.02 25.60 22.93
N ALA A 60 -15.92 24.74 23.40
CA ALA A 60 -16.60 24.90 24.69
C ALA A 60 -15.64 24.92 25.90
N TYR A 61 -14.45 24.32 25.78
CA TYR A 61 -13.46 24.21 26.87
C TYR A 61 -12.17 24.98 26.60
N ALA A 62 -11.78 25.15 25.33
CA ALA A 62 -10.52 25.73 24.91
C ALA A 62 -10.71 27.04 24.12
N ALA A 63 -11.55 27.95 24.60
CA ALA A 63 -11.92 29.18 23.89
C ALA A 63 -10.75 30.13 23.54
N HIS A 64 -9.57 29.95 24.14
CA HIS A 64 -8.35 30.70 23.85
C HIS A 64 -7.59 30.17 22.62
N GLU A 65 -7.86 28.93 22.17
CA GLU A 65 -7.21 28.26 21.04
C GLU A 65 -7.89 28.56 19.69
N ARG A 66 -8.47 29.76 19.52
CA ARG A 66 -9.29 30.10 18.34
C ARG A 66 -8.57 29.87 17.02
N HIS A 67 -7.29 30.21 16.97
CA HIS A 67 -6.46 30.06 15.78
C HIS A 67 -6.39 28.59 15.30
N VAL A 68 -6.37 27.62 16.23
CA VAL A 68 -6.34 26.19 15.89
C VAL A 68 -7.64 25.77 15.21
N PHE A 69 -8.78 26.17 15.75
CA PHE A 69 -10.09 25.80 15.21
C PHE A 69 -10.41 26.49 13.89
N GLU A 70 -10.00 27.76 13.76
CA GLU A 70 -10.11 28.52 12.51
C GLU A 70 -9.27 27.88 11.40
N GLU A 71 -8.06 27.42 11.71
CA GLU A 71 -7.20 26.74 10.75
C GLU A 71 -7.78 25.39 10.32
N VAL A 72 -8.29 24.59 11.26
CA VAL A 72 -8.99 23.33 10.95
C VAL A 72 -10.22 23.58 10.07
N ALA A 73 -11.03 24.60 10.40
CA ALA A 73 -12.22 24.95 9.62
C ALA A 73 -11.84 25.43 8.19
N ARG A 74 -10.79 26.25 8.07
CA ARG A 74 -10.27 26.73 6.77
C ARG A 74 -9.78 25.56 5.92
N LEU A 75 -8.98 24.67 6.50
CA LEU A 75 -8.42 23.52 5.81
C LEU A 75 -9.49 22.49 5.44
N ARG A 76 -10.54 22.32 6.26
CA ARG A 76 -11.71 21.52 5.89
C ARG A 76 -12.36 22.07 4.63
N THR A 77 -12.63 23.38 4.57
CA THR A 77 -13.23 24.01 3.39
C THR A 77 -12.33 23.85 2.16
N GLN A 78 -11.01 23.96 2.33
CA GLN A 78 -10.06 23.72 1.24
C GLN A 78 -10.06 22.27 0.76
N ALA A 79 -10.15 21.30 1.67
CA ALA A 79 -10.18 19.88 1.35
C ALA A 79 -11.49 19.48 0.64
N VAL A 80 -12.64 19.96 1.12
CA VAL A 80 -13.95 19.82 0.45
C VAL A 80 -13.93 20.49 -0.92
N GLY A 81 -13.35 21.68 -1.04
CA GLY A 81 -13.21 22.39 -2.32
C GLY A 81 -12.30 21.69 -3.34
N ALA A 82 -11.51 20.71 -2.91
CA ALA A 82 -10.70 19.86 -3.78
C ALA A 82 -11.46 18.61 -4.28
N GLU A 83 -12.75 18.47 -3.96
CA GLU A 83 -13.62 17.46 -4.56
C GLU A 83 -13.67 17.65 -6.09
N GLY A 84 -13.27 16.60 -6.82
CA GLY A 84 -13.15 16.63 -8.28
C GLY A 84 -11.79 17.09 -8.82
N ALA A 85 -10.87 17.51 -7.96
CA ALA A 85 -9.48 17.74 -8.35
C ALA A 85 -8.77 16.41 -8.67
N THR A 86 -7.56 16.50 -9.24
CA THR A 86 -6.71 15.31 -9.44
C THR A 86 -6.38 14.64 -8.10
N PRO A 87 -6.15 13.30 -8.06
CA PRO A 87 -5.75 12.61 -6.84
C PRO A 87 -4.58 13.29 -6.12
N GLU A 88 -3.59 13.79 -6.84
CA GLU A 88 -2.42 14.48 -6.29
C GLU A 88 -2.79 15.81 -5.62
N GLN A 89 -3.62 16.63 -6.26
CA GLN A 89 -4.07 17.90 -5.70
C GLN A 89 -4.94 17.68 -4.46
N ARG A 90 -5.84 16.70 -4.53
CA ARG A 90 -6.66 16.32 -3.38
C ARG A 90 -5.76 15.84 -2.24
N ALA A 91 -4.80 14.95 -2.49
CA ALA A 91 -3.89 14.44 -1.47
C ALA A 91 -3.17 15.56 -0.70
N ALA A 92 -2.75 16.63 -1.39
CA ALA A 92 -2.12 17.77 -0.76
C ALA A 92 -3.05 18.49 0.24
N ALA A 93 -4.30 18.80 -0.16
CA ALA A 93 -5.29 19.43 0.72
C ALA A 93 -5.65 18.54 1.91
N GLU A 94 -5.88 17.25 1.66
CA GLU A 94 -6.18 16.28 2.71
C GLU A 94 -5.02 16.11 3.69
N GLY A 95 -3.78 16.19 3.20
CA GLY A 95 -2.56 16.14 4.02
C GLY A 95 -2.46 17.34 4.97
N GLN A 96 -2.75 18.55 4.48
CA GLN A 96 -2.78 19.76 5.31
C GLN A 96 -3.84 19.65 6.41
N LEU A 97 -5.07 19.23 6.05
CA LEU A 97 -6.13 19.01 7.02
C LEU A 97 -5.74 17.97 8.09
N SER A 98 -5.15 16.85 7.67
CA SER A 98 -4.66 15.82 8.61
C SER A 98 -3.62 16.37 9.58
N GLY A 99 -2.72 17.25 9.09
CA GLY A 99 -1.73 17.94 9.92
C GLY A 99 -2.37 18.86 10.96
N ALA A 100 -3.34 19.68 10.56
CA ALA A 100 -4.04 20.58 11.48
C ALA A 100 -4.87 19.83 12.53
N LEU A 101 -5.49 18.69 12.16
CA LEU A 101 -6.20 17.84 13.11
C LEU A 101 -5.24 17.26 14.16
N ARG A 102 -4.05 16.81 13.76
CA ARG A 102 -3.01 16.38 14.72
C ARG A 102 -2.60 17.51 15.66
N GLN A 103 -2.36 18.71 15.11
CA GLN A 103 -2.02 19.87 15.92
C GLN A 103 -3.13 20.20 16.93
N MET A 104 -4.40 20.11 16.52
CA MET A 104 -5.52 20.31 17.42
C MET A 104 -5.57 19.28 18.54
N MET A 105 -5.29 18.01 18.25
CA MET A 105 -5.23 16.96 19.28
C MET A 105 -4.13 17.25 20.31
N ILE A 106 -2.98 17.75 19.88
CA ILE A 106 -1.90 18.18 20.78
C ILE A 106 -2.36 19.34 21.67
N SER A 107 -3.04 20.35 21.11
CA SER A 107 -3.56 21.47 21.90
C SER A 107 -4.58 21.04 22.95
N VAL A 108 -5.36 19.98 22.70
CA VAL A 108 -6.34 19.44 23.67
C VAL A 108 -5.67 18.82 24.91
N GLU A 109 -4.40 18.38 24.82
CA GLU A 109 -3.68 17.80 25.96
C GLU A 109 -3.54 18.79 27.13
N ALA A 110 -3.54 20.09 26.85
CA ALA A 110 -3.50 21.15 27.87
C ALA A 110 -4.82 21.29 28.68
N TYR A 111 -5.89 20.58 28.29
CA TYR A 111 -7.22 20.71 28.85
C TYR A 111 -7.74 19.37 29.42
N PRO A 112 -7.42 19.03 30.69
CA PRO A 112 -7.81 17.76 31.30
C PRO A 112 -9.33 17.47 31.28
N GLN A 113 -10.15 18.52 31.32
CA GLN A 113 -11.60 18.39 31.26
C GLN A 113 -12.06 17.74 29.94
N LEU A 114 -11.41 18.07 28.81
CA LEU A 114 -11.70 17.46 27.51
C LEU A 114 -11.26 15.99 27.46
N GLN A 115 -10.14 15.65 28.11
CA GLN A 115 -9.65 14.27 28.19
C GLN A 115 -10.62 13.33 28.93
N SER A 116 -11.49 13.88 29.78
CA SER A 116 -12.54 13.13 30.48
C SER A 116 -13.93 13.23 29.82
N ASN A 117 -14.06 14.04 28.76
CA ASN A 117 -15.36 14.25 28.12
C ASN A 117 -15.69 13.09 27.17
N GLN A 118 -16.70 12.31 27.51
CA GLN A 118 -17.09 11.12 26.74
C GLN A 118 -17.48 11.43 25.28
N ASN A 119 -18.10 12.59 25.00
CA ASN A 119 -18.46 12.98 23.64
C ASN A 119 -17.21 13.30 22.82
N PHE A 120 -16.26 14.04 23.39
CA PHE A 120 -14.98 14.34 22.76
C PHE A 120 -14.19 13.06 22.47
N LEU A 121 -14.05 12.16 23.45
CA LEU A 121 -13.35 10.89 23.28
C LEU A 121 -14.00 10.01 22.20
N GLY A 122 -15.32 10.02 22.10
CA GLY A 122 -16.06 9.35 21.01
C GLY A 122 -15.69 9.91 19.63
N LEU A 123 -15.77 11.22 19.46
CA LEU A 123 -15.42 11.90 18.20
C LEU A 123 -13.94 11.73 17.83
N GLN A 124 -13.04 11.80 18.81
CA GLN A 124 -11.61 11.56 18.61
C GLN A 124 -11.35 10.14 18.10
N ARG A 125 -12.01 9.14 18.69
CA ARG A 125 -11.88 7.74 18.25
C ARG A 125 -12.40 7.55 16.83
N GLU A 126 -13.60 8.07 16.54
CA GLU A 126 -14.16 7.98 15.18
C GLU A 126 -13.27 8.67 14.14
N LEU A 127 -12.71 9.83 14.47
CA LEU A 127 -11.79 10.53 13.59
C LEU A 127 -10.49 9.74 13.37
N THR A 128 -9.95 9.13 14.43
CA THR A 128 -8.73 8.30 14.36
C THR A 128 -8.99 7.07 13.49
N ASP A 129 -10.09 6.35 13.72
CA ASP A 129 -10.49 5.19 12.92
C ASP A 129 -10.68 5.57 11.45
N THR A 130 -11.23 6.76 11.18
CA THR A 130 -11.41 7.29 9.83
C THR A 130 -10.06 7.59 9.17
N GLU A 131 -9.12 8.21 9.89
CA GLU A 131 -7.76 8.48 9.38
C GLU A 131 -6.99 7.20 9.07
N ASP A 132 -7.09 6.18 9.92
CA ASP A 132 -6.47 4.88 9.70
C ASP A 132 -7.03 4.18 8.45
N ARG A 133 -8.35 4.27 8.23
CA ARG A 133 -9.02 3.77 7.03
C ARG A 133 -8.61 4.54 5.78
N ILE A 134 -8.51 5.88 5.84
CA ILE A 134 -7.99 6.70 4.74
C ILE A 134 -6.55 6.29 4.41
N ALA A 135 -5.69 6.09 5.42
CA ALA A 135 -4.31 5.69 5.23
C ALA A 135 -4.20 4.29 4.60
N ALA A 136 -5.01 3.33 5.07
CA ALA A 136 -5.07 1.99 4.48
C ALA A 136 -5.59 2.02 3.04
N GLY A 137 -6.69 2.74 2.80
CA GLY A 137 -7.27 2.93 1.47
C GLY A 137 -6.28 3.55 0.49
N ARG A 138 -5.53 4.58 0.92
CA ARG A 138 -4.46 5.21 0.12
C ARG A 138 -3.39 4.23 -0.31
N ARG A 139 -2.88 3.40 0.61
CA ARG A 139 -1.89 2.35 0.27
C ARG A 139 -2.46 1.38 -0.77
N PHE A 140 -3.70 0.97 -0.60
CA PHE A 140 -4.37 0.03 -1.51
C PHE A 140 -4.62 0.65 -2.90
N TYR A 141 -5.12 1.89 -2.96
CA TYR A 141 -5.31 2.64 -4.20
C TYR A 141 -3.97 2.82 -4.94
N ASN A 142 -2.93 3.28 -4.25
CA ASN A 142 -1.61 3.48 -4.87
C ASN A 142 -0.99 2.17 -5.37
N ALA A 143 -1.17 1.05 -4.67
CA ALA A 143 -0.75 -0.26 -5.16
C ALA A 143 -1.48 -0.64 -6.46
N ASN A 144 -2.80 -0.46 -6.52
CA ASN A 144 -3.59 -0.74 -7.73
C ASN A 144 -3.19 0.16 -8.90
N VAL A 145 -2.94 1.44 -8.64
CA VAL A 145 -2.43 2.41 -9.62
C VAL A 145 -1.05 1.98 -10.12
N GLY A 146 -0.16 1.54 -9.22
CA GLY A 146 1.16 1.03 -9.58
C GLY A 146 1.11 -0.19 -10.49
N ASP A 147 0.29 -1.19 -10.15
CA ASP A 147 0.11 -2.40 -10.96
C ASP A 147 -0.49 -2.09 -12.35
N TYR A 148 -1.42 -1.15 -12.41
CA TYR A 148 -2.05 -0.71 -13.65
C TYR A 148 -1.07 0.08 -14.53
N ASN A 149 -0.36 1.05 -13.96
CA ASN A 149 0.63 1.86 -14.67
C ASN A 149 1.80 0.99 -15.18
N THR A 150 2.25 0.02 -14.37
CA THR A 150 3.26 -0.97 -14.78
C THR A 150 2.78 -1.79 -15.97
N ARG A 151 1.51 -2.23 -15.99
CA ARG A 151 0.94 -2.98 -17.12
C ARG A 151 0.83 -2.14 -18.39
N ILE A 152 0.51 -0.85 -18.27
CA ILE A 152 0.50 0.09 -19.41
C ILE A 152 1.89 0.17 -20.06
N GLU A 153 2.95 0.11 -19.28
CA GLU A 153 4.33 0.20 -19.78
C GLU A 153 4.91 -1.15 -20.23
N ALA A 154 4.46 -2.25 -19.63
CA ALA A 154 5.02 -3.57 -19.87
C ALA A 154 4.73 -4.09 -21.29
N PHE A 155 5.72 -4.72 -21.92
CA PHE A 155 5.52 -5.48 -23.16
C PHE A 155 4.96 -6.88 -22.85
N PRO A 156 3.97 -7.40 -23.61
CA PRO A 156 3.36 -6.81 -24.81
C PRO A 156 2.11 -5.95 -24.56
N SER A 157 1.71 -5.75 -23.30
CA SER A 157 0.45 -5.05 -22.96
C SER A 157 0.44 -3.56 -23.32
N ASN A 158 1.60 -2.92 -23.45
CA ASN A 158 1.76 -1.53 -23.88
C ASN A 158 1.22 -1.25 -25.29
N LEU A 159 1.32 -2.21 -26.21
CA LEU A 159 0.75 -2.09 -27.56
C LEU A 159 -0.78 -1.97 -27.50
N ILE A 160 -1.39 -2.82 -26.67
CA ILE A 160 -2.85 -2.83 -26.45
C ILE A 160 -3.25 -1.56 -25.68
N ALA A 161 -2.47 -1.14 -24.69
CA ALA A 161 -2.71 0.08 -23.95
C ALA A 161 -2.77 1.30 -24.88
N GLY A 162 -1.80 1.44 -25.78
CA GLY A 162 -1.76 2.52 -26.78
C GLY A 162 -2.93 2.47 -27.77
N SER A 163 -3.24 1.29 -28.33
CA SER A 163 -4.32 1.16 -29.31
C SER A 163 -5.72 1.41 -28.73
N PHE A 164 -5.96 1.05 -27.46
CA PHE A 164 -7.25 1.18 -26.79
C PHE A 164 -7.34 2.35 -25.80
N LYS A 165 -6.35 3.26 -25.79
CA LYS A 165 -6.31 4.47 -24.94
C LYS A 165 -6.41 4.17 -23.44
N PHE A 166 -5.68 3.16 -22.98
CA PHE A 166 -5.45 2.96 -21.55
C PHE A 166 -4.34 3.90 -21.08
N GLU A 167 -4.74 4.97 -20.39
CA GLU A 167 -3.83 5.99 -19.85
C GLU A 167 -3.48 5.72 -18.40
N LYS A 168 -2.33 6.22 -17.95
CA LYS A 168 -1.86 6.09 -16.56
C LYS A 168 -2.82 6.78 -15.59
N ALA A 169 -3.00 6.17 -14.43
CA ALA A 169 -3.71 6.77 -13.32
C ALA A 169 -2.75 7.56 -12.41
N GLY A 170 -3.26 8.64 -11.82
CA GLY A 170 -2.55 9.43 -10.82
C GLY A 170 -2.48 8.73 -9.46
N TYR A 171 -1.45 9.03 -8.69
CA TYR A 171 -1.29 8.49 -7.33
C TYR A 171 -1.93 9.43 -6.31
N PHE A 172 -2.51 8.86 -5.25
CA PHE A 172 -3.00 9.61 -4.11
C PHE A 172 -1.87 9.71 -3.08
N GLU A 173 -0.94 10.64 -3.28
CA GLU A 173 0.22 10.83 -2.40
C GLU A 173 0.41 12.30 -2.02
N VAL A 174 0.71 12.51 -0.74
CA VAL A 174 1.23 13.81 -0.30
C VAL A 174 2.68 13.86 -0.77
N LYS A 175 3.00 14.79 -1.66
CA LYS A 175 4.39 15.08 -2.01
C LYS A 175 5.05 15.75 -0.82
N ASP A 176 5.53 14.94 0.11
CA ASP A 176 6.39 15.42 1.17
C ASP A 176 7.84 15.29 0.70
N GLU A 177 8.40 16.40 0.23
CA GLU A 177 9.82 16.49 -0.17
C GLU A 177 10.74 16.08 1.01
N SER A 178 10.27 16.24 2.25
CA SER A 178 11.00 15.87 3.47
C SER A 178 11.09 14.36 3.70
N VAL A 179 10.10 13.57 3.24
CA VAL A 179 10.09 12.10 3.38
C VAL A 179 11.02 11.42 2.37
N ARG A 180 11.33 12.08 1.25
CA ARG A 180 12.36 11.60 0.28
C ARG A 180 13.78 11.98 0.66
N SER A 181 13.96 12.90 1.61
CA SER A 181 15.28 13.25 2.11
C SER A 181 15.71 12.21 3.15
N VAL A 182 16.53 11.24 2.74
CA VAL A 182 17.14 10.26 3.65
C VAL A 182 17.82 11.02 4.80
N PRO A 183 17.49 10.75 6.08
CA PRO A 183 18.15 11.41 7.19
C PRO A 183 19.65 11.19 7.10
N GLN A 184 20.41 12.26 6.88
CA GLN A 184 21.87 12.22 6.91
C GLN A 184 22.32 12.09 8.37
N VAL A 185 22.48 10.85 8.84
CA VAL A 185 23.04 10.59 10.16
C VAL A 185 24.56 10.73 10.08
N SER A 186 25.05 11.92 10.39
CA SER A 186 26.48 12.16 10.58
C SER A 186 26.90 11.68 11.97
N PHE A 187 27.53 10.51 12.04
CA PHE A 187 28.29 10.12 13.23
C PHE A 187 29.56 10.96 13.26
N GLY A 188 29.53 12.06 14.00
CA GLY A 188 30.70 12.92 14.19
C GLY A 188 31.91 12.09 14.63
N THR A 189 33.00 12.26 13.89
CA THR A 189 34.37 11.82 14.14
C THR A 189 34.61 11.28 15.56
N ILE A 190 34.52 9.96 15.74
CA ILE A 190 35.05 9.31 16.94
C ILE A 190 36.57 9.30 16.79
N GLY A 191 37.21 10.27 17.44
CA GLY A 191 38.58 10.20 17.94
C GLY A 191 39.66 9.83 16.92
N SER A 192 40.20 10.84 16.24
CA SER A 192 41.58 10.79 15.76
C SER A 192 42.51 10.67 16.98
N VAL A 193 42.82 9.44 17.39
CA VAL A 193 43.96 9.18 18.28
C VAL A 193 45.23 9.35 17.45
N ALA A 194 45.82 10.53 17.57
CA ALA A 194 47.24 10.73 17.32
C ALA A 194 48.03 10.02 18.42
N GLY A 195 48.97 9.16 18.05
CA GLY A 195 49.98 8.61 18.96
C GLY A 195 50.43 7.19 18.64
N GLU A 196 51.73 7.06 18.39
CA GLU A 196 52.57 5.87 18.50
C GLU A 196 52.60 4.77 17.41
N GLN A 197 53.72 4.82 16.69
CA GLN A 197 54.69 3.74 16.38
C GLN A 197 54.76 3.22 14.94
N ALA A 198 55.82 3.68 14.28
CA ALA A 198 56.35 3.12 13.03
C ALA A 198 56.86 1.69 13.23
N PRO A 199 56.61 0.77 12.28
CA PRO A 199 57.10 -0.60 12.37
C PRO A 199 58.63 -0.68 12.18
N PRO A 200 59.34 -1.53 12.95
CA PRO A 200 60.78 -1.73 12.81
C PRO A 200 61.14 -2.38 11.46
N GLN A 201 62.17 -1.85 10.81
CA GLN A 201 62.75 -2.40 9.59
C GLN A 201 63.57 -3.66 9.89
N MET A 202 63.27 -4.76 9.19
CA MET A 202 64.04 -6.01 9.27
C MET A 202 65.27 -5.98 8.34
N PRO A 203 66.41 -6.59 8.71
CA PRO A 203 67.62 -6.64 7.87
C PRO A 203 67.43 -7.54 6.63
N GLN A 204 68.04 -7.14 5.50
CA GLN A 204 68.08 -7.92 4.26
C GLN A 204 68.88 -9.21 4.44
N GLY A 205 68.22 -10.36 4.24
CA GLY A 205 68.82 -11.69 4.20
C GLY A 205 68.62 -12.35 2.83
N GLN A 206 69.68 -12.29 2.02
CA GLN A 206 70.17 -13.22 0.99
C GLN A 206 69.21 -14.22 0.31
N GLN A 207 69.08 -14.06 -1.01
CA GLN A 207 68.50 -15.00 -1.96
C GLN A 207 69.16 -16.38 -1.86
N ASN A 208 68.36 -17.44 -1.70
CA ASN A 208 68.76 -18.79 -2.09
C ASN A 208 67.62 -19.48 -2.85
N SER A 209 67.93 -19.85 -4.08
CA SER A 209 67.12 -20.57 -5.05
C SER A 209 66.85 -22.01 -4.59
N GLY A 210 65.58 -22.35 -4.39
CA GLY A 210 65.10 -23.72 -4.17
C GLY A 210 63.71 -23.89 -4.74
N GLN A 211 63.60 -24.69 -5.79
CA GLN A 211 62.35 -25.06 -6.47
C GLN A 211 61.34 -25.69 -5.50
N ILE A 212 60.08 -25.27 -5.53
CA ILE A 212 58.96 -26.02 -4.93
C ILE A 212 57.77 -26.04 -5.89
N HIS A 213 57.34 -27.26 -6.20
CA HIS A 213 56.15 -27.62 -6.98
C HIS A 213 54.87 -26.99 -6.38
N PRO A 214 53.86 -26.60 -7.19
CA PRO A 214 52.53 -26.29 -6.67
C PRO A 214 51.83 -27.59 -6.28
N GLN A 215 51.73 -27.84 -4.97
CA GLN A 215 50.88 -28.89 -4.41
C GLN A 215 49.59 -28.24 -3.91
N MET A 216 48.46 -28.64 -4.49
CA MET A 216 47.11 -28.18 -4.12
C MET A 216 46.79 -28.58 -2.66
N PRO A 217 46.39 -27.64 -1.78
CA PRO A 217 45.81 -27.97 -0.49
C PRO A 217 44.33 -28.31 -0.65
N GLY A 218 43.93 -29.44 -0.05
CA GLY A 218 42.62 -30.04 -0.18
C GLY A 218 41.47 -29.31 0.50
N ASP A 219 40.29 -29.85 0.20
CA ASP A 219 38.96 -29.45 0.65
C ASP A 219 38.87 -29.28 2.17
N GLN A 220 38.64 -28.04 2.62
CA GLN A 220 37.95 -27.78 3.88
C GLN A 220 36.49 -27.49 3.56
N GLN A 221 35.68 -28.55 3.54
CA GLN A 221 34.22 -28.46 3.52
C GLN A 221 33.74 -27.86 4.84
N GLY A 222 33.21 -26.63 4.77
CA GLY A 222 32.42 -26.05 5.85
C GLY A 222 31.14 -26.86 6.07
N GLY A 223 30.94 -27.33 7.30
CA GLY A 223 29.81 -28.18 7.67
C GLY A 223 28.48 -27.46 7.63
N TYR A 224 27.57 -27.92 6.77
CA TYR A 224 26.14 -27.76 6.99
C TYR A 224 25.67 -28.87 7.93
N GLN A 225 25.29 -28.47 9.13
CA GLN A 225 24.74 -29.36 10.14
C GLN A 225 23.33 -29.80 9.69
N GLN A 226 23.20 -31.07 9.29
CA GLN A 226 21.92 -31.68 8.92
C GLN A 226 21.07 -31.86 10.18
N LEU A 227 19.84 -31.32 10.18
CA LEU A 227 18.85 -31.62 11.20
C LEU A 227 18.44 -33.10 11.11
N PRO A 228 18.27 -33.81 12.25
CA PRO A 228 17.87 -35.21 12.23
C PRO A 228 16.42 -35.39 11.76
N PRO A 229 16.09 -36.50 11.08
CA PRO A 229 14.74 -36.76 10.60
C PRO A 229 13.78 -37.02 11.77
N GLN A 230 12.67 -36.27 11.84
CA GLN A 230 11.58 -36.56 12.76
C GLN A 230 10.80 -37.79 12.28
N ASN A 231 10.69 -38.75 13.19
CA ASN A 231 10.02 -40.02 13.07
C ASN A 231 8.51 -39.82 12.83
N GLN A 232 8.02 -40.15 11.63
CA GLN A 232 6.59 -40.25 11.37
C GLN A 232 6.09 -41.58 11.91
N THR A 233 5.35 -41.56 13.02
CA THR A 233 4.31 -42.56 13.34
C THR A 233 3.57 -42.15 14.63
N GLN A 234 2.41 -41.53 14.49
CA GLN A 234 1.19 -41.83 15.26
C GLN A 234 0.00 -41.05 14.69
N GLY A 235 -1.09 -41.77 14.46
CA GLY A 235 -2.21 -41.37 13.62
C GLY A 235 -3.05 -40.23 14.17
N GLN A 236 -3.40 -39.30 13.27
CA GLN A 236 -4.52 -38.39 13.45
C GLN A 236 -5.69 -38.97 12.66
N GLN A 237 -6.69 -39.47 13.38
CA GLN A 237 -7.97 -39.90 12.86
C GLN A 237 -8.67 -38.68 12.25
N TYR A 238 -9.04 -38.76 10.98
CA TYR A 238 -9.91 -37.77 10.35
C TYR A 238 -11.31 -37.85 10.98
N PRO A 239 -11.92 -36.72 11.38
CA PRO A 239 -13.35 -36.73 11.69
C PRO A 239 -14.13 -37.03 10.40
N SER A 240 -14.97 -38.05 10.48
CA SER A 240 -15.93 -38.48 9.46
C SER A 240 -16.88 -37.36 9.04
N GLN A 241 -17.12 -37.26 7.73
CA GLN A 241 -18.15 -36.40 7.12
C GLN A 241 -19.53 -36.64 7.77
N PRO A 242 -20.32 -35.59 8.05
CA PRO A 242 -21.73 -35.76 8.34
C PRO A 242 -22.49 -36.17 7.05
N PRO A 243 -23.57 -36.98 7.18
CA PRO A 243 -24.34 -37.45 6.04
C PRO A 243 -25.06 -36.30 5.32
N ALA A 244 -25.23 -36.47 4.01
CA ALA A 244 -25.97 -35.55 3.14
C ALA A 244 -27.41 -35.35 3.63
N GLY A 245 -27.70 -34.17 4.17
CA GLY A 245 -29.05 -33.73 4.45
C GLY A 245 -29.79 -33.39 3.15
N GLY A 246 -30.97 -33.99 2.98
CA GLY A 246 -31.90 -33.65 1.91
C GLY A 246 -32.42 -32.21 2.02
N PRO A 247 -33.09 -31.71 0.98
CA PRO A 247 -33.56 -30.32 0.93
C PRO A 247 -34.62 -30.06 2.03
N PRO A 248 -34.63 -28.86 2.63
CA PRO A 248 -35.68 -28.48 3.57
C PRO A 248 -37.03 -28.37 2.84
N ALA A 249 -38.04 -29.06 3.36
CA ALA A 249 -39.43 -28.84 3.01
C ALA A 249 -39.87 -27.47 3.55
N GLY A 250 -40.33 -26.58 2.66
CA GLY A 250 -40.99 -25.34 3.05
C GLY A 250 -40.40 -24.06 2.45
N ALA A 251 -40.45 -23.92 1.13
CA ALA A 251 -40.41 -22.61 0.47
C ALA A 251 -41.73 -22.41 -0.29
N PRO A 252 -42.46 -21.30 -0.09
CA PRO A 252 -43.63 -20.99 -0.91
C PRO A 252 -43.20 -20.73 -2.36
N GLY A 253 -43.95 -21.28 -3.31
CA GLY A 253 -43.65 -21.25 -4.73
C GLY A 253 -43.63 -19.82 -5.33
N PRO A 254 -43.03 -19.65 -6.52
CA PRO A 254 -42.99 -18.36 -7.20
C PRO A 254 -44.40 -17.89 -7.58
N GLN A 255 -44.75 -16.69 -7.14
CA GLN A 255 -45.92 -15.98 -7.63
C GLN A 255 -45.62 -15.50 -9.06
N ASP A 256 -46.46 -15.94 -10.00
CA ASP A 256 -46.54 -15.41 -11.34
C ASP A 256 -46.88 -13.91 -11.32
N GLY A 257 -46.10 -13.12 -12.07
CA GLY A 257 -46.55 -11.82 -12.55
C GLY A 257 -45.62 -10.65 -12.27
N GLN A 258 -44.63 -10.42 -13.15
CA GLN A 258 -44.25 -9.06 -13.56
C GLN A 258 -43.56 -9.08 -14.94
N PRO A 259 -43.90 -8.12 -15.84
CA PRO A 259 -43.55 -8.16 -17.27
C PRO A 259 -42.10 -7.70 -17.56
N PRO A 260 -41.57 -7.99 -18.77
CA PRO A 260 -40.19 -7.69 -19.12
C PRO A 260 -39.92 -6.18 -19.27
N PHE A 261 -38.85 -5.71 -18.63
CA PHE A 261 -38.28 -4.38 -18.84
C PHE A 261 -37.68 -4.27 -20.25
N THR A 262 -38.24 -3.37 -21.06
CA THR A 262 -37.66 -2.89 -22.32
C THR A 262 -36.56 -1.89 -22.02
N GLY A 263 -35.36 -2.12 -22.57
CA GLY A 263 -34.26 -1.16 -22.53
C GLY A 263 -34.50 0.06 -23.42
N SER A 264 -33.94 1.19 -23.00
CA SER A 264 -33.45 2.29 -23.83
C SER A 264 -32.07 2.69 -23.30
#